data_AF-A0A2E0PSQ2-F1
#
_entry.id   AF-A0A2E0PSQ2-F1
#
_cell.length_a   1.000
_cell.length_b   1.000
_cell.length_c   1.000
_cell.angle_alpha   90.00
_cell.angle_beta   90.00
_cell.angle_gamma   90.00
#
_symmetry.space_group_name_H-M   'P 1'
#
loop_
_entity.id
_entity.type
_entity.pdbx_description
1 polymer ?
#
loop_
_entity_poly.entity_id
_entity_poly.type
_entity_poly.pdbx_seq_one_letter_code
_entity_poly.pdbx_strand_id
1 'polypeptide(L)'
;GTTGNENGGRASYIHYAEPVDEMVDASHLGYPQGKIHMTIIATEVLETTVGTGMAYLLDTTPYEVVNGNVRFLPNLIHGWETPFADHHFIPGGEEWLLFSPHNADHEIFQTGLQNFPDNSHGGAWDGRIYMGNYHSGLWVIDIESLMLAGLEGGNKTQVHFDSTIGYHLPHGADGAPLDSSYYDFGWTPFIWAAEHYKGYTYLSCITTGLYIVQLDIDAPYGKPLAS
;
A
#
# COMPACT_ATOMS: atom_id res chain seq x y z
N GLY A 1 -14.33 -33.74 8.27
CA GLY A 1 -13.38 -32.93 7.51
C GLY A 1 -14.15 -31.80 6.89
N THR A 2 -13.67 -30.58 7.05
CA THR A 2 -14.13 -29.39 6.34
C THR A 2 -14.27 -29.71 4.85
N THR A 3 -15.48 -29.54 4.33
CA THR A 3 -15.82 -29.81 2.94
C THR A 3 -15.10 -28.81 2.05
N GLY A 4 -13.91 -29.19 1.58
CA GLY A 4 -13.45 -29.10 0.19
C GLY A 4 -13.59 -27.79 -0.60
N ASN A 5 -13.93 -26.66 0.02
CA ASN A 5 -13.77 -25.34 -0.55
C ASN A 5 -12.59 -24.69 0.16
N GLU A 6 -11.54 -24.38 -0.60
CA GLU A 6 -10.48 -23.47 -0.18
C GLU A 6 -11.15 -22.23 0.46
N ASN A 7 -10.83 -21.96 1.72
CA ASN A 7 -11.25 -20.80 2.50
C ASN A 7 -12.76 -20.51 2.69
N GLY A 8 -13.62 -21.54 2.71
CA GLY A 8 -14.95 -21.43 3.32
C GLY A 8 -15.96 -20.54 2.57
N GLY A 9 -15.77 -20.34 1.26
CA GLY A 9 -16.73 -19.65 0.39
C GLY A 9 -16.72 -18.13 0.49
N ARG A 10 -15.63 -17.53 0.99
CA ARG A 10 -15.45 -16.07 0.98
C ARG A 10 -14.84 -15.63 -0.35
N ALA A 11 -15.36 -14.56 -0.94
CA ALA A 11 -14.81 -13.96 -2.15
C ALA A 11 -13.62 -13.01 -1.88
N SER A 12 -13.43 -12.57 -0.63
CA SER A 12 -12.30 -11.75 -0.19
C SER A 12 -12.05 -11.87 1.32
N TYR A 13 -10.85 -11.48 1.77
CA TYR A 13 -10.49 -11.37 3.18
C TYR A 13 -9.44 -10.28 3.43
N ILE A 14 -9.30 -9.83 4.68
CA ILE A 14 -8.19 -8.96 5.07
C ILE A 14 -6.92 -9.80 5.06
N HIS A 15 -6.03 -9.50 4.12
CA HIS A 15 -4.76 -10.20 3.97
C HIS A 15 -3.72 -9.64 4.92
N TYR A 16 -3.68 -8.31 5.01
CA TYR A 16 -2.68 -7.58 5.75
C TYR A 16 -3.33 -6.42 6.51
N ALA A 17 -2.90 -6.17 7.74
CA ALA A 17 -3.31 -5.00 8.50
C ALA A 17 -2.16 -4.55 9.40
N GLU A 18 -1.79 -3.29 9.32
CA GLU A 18 -0.66 -2.73 10.06
C GLU A 18 -0.90 -1.27 10.46
N PRO A 19 -0.64 -0.90 11.73
CA PRO A 19 -0.67 0.49 12.15
C PRO A 19 0.55 1.24 11.60
N VAL A 20 0.36 2.47 11.11
CA VAL A 20 1.48 3.36 10.76
C VAL A 20 2.25 3.70 12.04
N ASP A 21 3.57 3.47 12.04
CA ASP A 21 4.44 3.57 13.22
C ASP A 21 4.38 4.93 13.92
N GLU A 22 4.15 6.00 13.16
CA GLU A 22 4.11 7.36 13.67
C GLU A 22 2.71 7.97 13.58
N MET A 23 2.25 8.53 14.70
CA MET A 23 1.07 9.39 14.70
C MET A 23 1.44 10.82 14.25
N VAL A 24 0.65 11.37 13.33
CA VAL A 24 0.92 12.65 12.67
C VAL A 24 -0.19 13.68 12.92
N ASP A 25 0.17 14.96 12.96
CA ASP A 25 -0.81 16.06 12.96
C ASP A 25 -1.08 16.47 11.50
N ALA A 26 -2.31 16.23 11.04
CA ALA A 26 -2.75 16.49 9.66
C ALA A 26 -3.60 17.79 9.55
N SER A 27 -3.49 18.69 10.52
CA SER A 27 -4.26 19.95 10.51
C SER A 27 -3.94 20.85 9.32
N HIS A 28 -2.74 20.74 8.72
CA HIS A 28 -2.40 21.44 7.47
C HIS A 28 -3.20 20.94 6.27
N LEU A 29 -3.69 19.71 6.31
CA LEU A 29 -4.57 19.12 5.30
C LEU A 29 -6.05 19.44 5.55
N GLY A 30 -6.41 20.02 6.70
CA GLY A 30 -7.79 20.31 7.10
C GLY A 30 -8.42 19.33 8.07
N TYR A 31 -7.65 18.37 8.62
CA TYR A 31 -8.11 17.52 9.73
C TYR A 31 -8.18 18.29 11.06
N PRO A 32 -8.94 17.79 12.07
CA PRO A 32 -8.91 18.36 13.41
C PRO A 32 -7.49 18.39 14.00
N GLN A 33 -7.18 19.43 14.77
CA GLN A 33 -5.90 19.54 15.46
C GLN A 33 -5.67 18.36 16.40
N GLY A 34 -4.46 17.79 16.37
CA GLY A 34 -4.08 16.63 17.16
C GLY A 34 -3.46 15.54 16.30
N LYS A 35 -2.84 14.57 16.98
CA LYS A 35 -2.20 13.44 16.32
C LYS A 35 -3.22 12.38 15.93
N ILE A 36 -3.14 11.91 14.69
CA ILE A 36 -3.95 10.84 14.12
C ILE A 36 -3.12 9.55 14.09
N HIS A 37 -3.67 8.46 14.61
CA HIS A 37 -3.14 7.12 14.47
C HIS A 37 -3.81 6.45 13.26
N MET A 38 -2.99 6.01 12.31
CA MET A 38 -3.48 5.43 11.07
C MET A 38 -3.25 3.92 11.04
N THR A 39 -4.09 3.21 10.32
CA THR A 39 -3.91 1.78 10.07
C THR A 39 -4.24 1.49 8.61
N ILE A 40 -3.30 0.85 7.92
CA ILE A 40 -3.56 0.30 6.59
C ILE A 40 -4.16 -1.09 6.73
N ILE A 41 -5.23 -1.35 5.98
CA ILE A 41 -5.80 -2.67 5.80
C ILE A 41 -5.80 -2.99 4.31
N ALA A 42 -5.20 -4.11 3.95
CA ALA A 42 -5.13 -4.59 2.58
C ALA A 42 -5.93 -5.88 2.41
N THR A 43 -6.70 -5.98 1.34
CA THR A 43 -7.62 -7.08 1.10
C THR A 43 -7.18 -7.93 -0.07
N GLU A 44 -7.15 -9.24 0.15
CA GLU A 44 -7.02 -10.22 -0.93
C GLU A 44 -8.41 -10.51 -1.49
N VAL A 45 -8.55 -10.37 -2.82
CA VAL A 45 -9.75 -10.74 -3.57
C VAL A 45 -9.49 -12.07 -4.25
N LEU A 46 -10.29 -13.09 -3.89
CA LEU A 46 -10.13 -14.46 -4.36
C LEU A 46 -10.83 -14.71 -5.70
N GLU A 47 -11.92 -14.03 -6.00
CA GLU A 47 -12.60 -14.23 -7.27
C GLU A 47 -13.29 -12.94 -7.69
N THR A 48 -12.89 -12.41 -8.84
CA THR A 48 -13.47 -11.21 -9.44
C THR A 48 -13.32 -11.32 -10.96
N THR A 49 -14.15 -10.56 -11.70
CA THR A 49 -14.02 -10.36 -13.15
C THR A 49 -13.34 -9.03 -13.50
N VAL A 50 -12.85 -8.34 -12.47
CA VAL A 50 -12.01 -7.15 -12.49
C VAL A 50 -11.09 -7.24 -11.26
N GLY A 51 -9.83 -7.67 -11.42
CA GLY A 51 -8.87 -7.80 -10.33
C GLY A 51 -8.62 -6.46 -9.62
N THR A 52 -8.89 -6.38 -8.31
CA THR A 52 -8.69 -5.12 -7.56
C THR A 52 -7.78 -5.34 -6.35
N GLY A 53 -6.53 -4.89 -6.46
CA GLY A 53 -5.59 -4.85 -5.33
C GLY A 53 -5.96 -3.70 -4.42
N MET A 54 -6.85 -3.96 -3.46
CA MET A 54 -7.45 -2.91 -2.63
C MET A 54 -6.78 -2.79 -1.27
N ALA A 55 -6.58 -1.54 -0.85
CA ALA A 55 -6.18 -1.17 0.49
C ALA A 55 -7.08 -0.05 1.04
N TYR A 56 -7.11 0.10 2.35
CA TYR A 56 -7.87 1.10 3.06
C TYR A 56 -6.99 1.75 4.11
N LEU A 57 -6.91 3.08 4.09
CA LEU A 57 -6.30 3.85 5.15
C LEU A 57 -7.40 4.22 6.15
N LEU A 58 -7.23 3.82 7.40
CA LEU A 58 -8.18 4.09 8.48
C LEU A 58 -7.58 5.05 9.50
N ASP A 59 -8.40 5.98 9.99
CA ASP A 59 -8.16 6.66 11.26
C ASP A 59 -8.62 5.75 12.38
N THR A 60 -7.67 5.27 13.19
CA THR A 60 -7.91 4.40 14.35
C THR A 60 -7.67 5.12 15.69
N THR A 61 -7.59 6.45 15.67
CA THR A 61 -7.46 7.31 16.86
C THR A 61 -8.67 7.22 17.79
N PRO A 62 -9.92 7.32 17.29
CA PRO A 62 -11.07 7.42 18.18
C PRO A 62 -11.31 6.08 18.90
N TYR A 63 -11.59 6.16 20.19
CA TYR A 63 -12.01 5.01 20.99
C TYR A 63 -13.04 5.44 22.02
N GLU A 64 -13.84 4.49 22.47
CA GLU A 64 -14.74 4.64 23.60
C GLU A 64 -14.43 3.62 24.70
N VAL A 65 -14.84 3.92 25.92
CA VAL A 65 -14.79 2.97 27.04
C VAL A 65 -16.21 2.60 27.43
N VAL A 66 -16.61 1.36 27.11
CA VAL A 66 -17.94 0.83 27.42
C VAL A 66 -17.80 -0.27 28.45
N ASN A 67 -18.37 -0.06 29.63
CA ASN A 67 -18.28 -0.97 30.77
C ASN A 67 -16.82 -1.35 31.13
N GLY A 68 -15.91 -0.38 31.07
CA GLY A 68 -14.49 -0.58 31.34
C GLY A 68 -13.68 -1.23 30.21
N ASN A 69 -14.30 -1.57 29.08
CA ASN A 69 -13.61 -2.12 27.91
C ASN A 69 -13.37 -1.01 26.87
N VAL A 70 -12.12 -0.91 26.41
CA VAL A 70 -11.74 -0.05 25.28
C VAL A 70 -12.30 -0.63 23.99
N ARG A 71 -12.92 0.21 23.17
CA ARG A 71 -13.40 -0.12 21.84
C ARG A 71 -12.91 0.95 20.88
N PHE A 72 -12.09 0.56 19.91
CA PHE A 72 -11.71 1.46 18.83
C PHE A 72 -12.91 1.73 17.94
N LEU A 73 -12.98 2.96 17.44
CA LEU A 73 -14.00 3.47 16.54
C LEU A 73 -13.29 3.86 15.23
N PRO A 74 -12.80 2.86 14.46
CA PRO A 74 -12.07 3.13 13.23
C PRO A 74 -12.96 3.83 12.21
N ASN A 75 -12.43 4.85 11.55
CA ASN A 75 -13.09 5.57 10.47
C ASN A 75 -12.27 5.45 9.19
N LEU A 76 -12.94 5.28 8.05
CA LEU A 76 -12.27 5.28 6.76
C LEU A 76 -11.77 6.69 6.44
N ILE A 77 -10.46 6.82 6.20
CA ILE A 77 -9.88 8.02 5.58
C ILE A 77 -10.14 7.96 4.08
N HIS A 78 -9.56 6.96 3.41
CA HIS A 78 -9.76 6.72 1.99
C HIS A 78 -9.38 5.28 1.61
N GLY A 79 -9.89 4.80 0.48
CA GLY A 79 -9.48 3.53 -0.12
C GLY A 79 -8.42 3.75 -1.20
N TRP A 80 -7.65 2.72 -1.52
CA TRP A 80 -6.77 2.73 -2.67
C TRP A 80 -6.94 1.42 -3.43
N GLU A 81 -6.80 1.49 -4.74
CA GLU A 81 -6.82 0.32 -5.61
C GLU A 81 -5.70 0.47 -6.63
N THR A 82 -5.08 -0.65 -7.00
CA THR A 82 -4.04 -0.68 -8.03
C THR A 82 -4.52 0.02 -9.31
N PRO A 83 -3.93 1.17 -9.73
CA PRO A 83 -4.52 2.00 -10.77
C PRO A 83 -4.45 1.40 -12.19
N PHE A 84 -3.56 0.44 -12.42
CA PHE A 84 -3.26 -0.09 -13.75
C PHE A 84 -3.85 -1.48 -14.02
N ALA A 85 -4.82 -1.93 -13.22
CA ALA A 85 -5.43 -3.26 -13.34
C ALA A 85 -5.81 -3.62 -14.80
N ASP A 86 -6.37 -2.66 -15.54
CA ASP A 86 -6.82 -2.78 -16.94
C ASP A 86 -5.70 -3.15 -17.95
N HIS A 87 -4.43 -2.90 -17.62
CA HIS A 87 -3.29 -3.14 -18.51
C HIS A 87 -2.56 -4.47 -18.25
N HIS A 88 -2.92 -5.21 -17.20
CA HIS A 88 -2.33 -6.51 -16.93
C HIS A 88 -3.09 -7.60 -17.71
N PHE A 89 -2.39 -8.29 -18.61
CA PHE A 89 -2.96 -9.38 -19.41
C PHE A 89 -2.93 -10.69 -18.62
N ILE A 90 -4.09 -11.34 -18.46
CA ILE A 90 -4.20 -12.67 -17.85
C ILE A 90 -4.54 -13.69 -18.95
N PRO A 91 -3.59 -14.55 -19.36
CA PRO A 91 -3.91 -15.66 -20.23
C PRO A 91 -4.90 -16.62 -19.54
N GLY A 92 -6.12 -16.74 -20.08
CA GLY A 92 -7.13 -17.70 -19.61
C GLY A 92 -8.25 -17.11 -18.73
N GLY A 93 -8.16 -15.84 -18.32
CA GLY A 93 -9.23 -15.14 -17.59
C GLY A 93 -9.47 -15.57 -16.15
N GLU A 94 -8.60 -16.41 -15.58
CA GLU A 94 -8.63 -16.75 -14.15
C GLU A 94 -7.90 -15.64 -13.37
N GLU A 95 -8.67 -14.71 -12.78
CA GLU A 95 -8.14 -13.55 -12.06
C GLU A 95 -7.78 -13.84 -10.59
N TRP A 96 -7.40 -15.09 -10.30
CA TRP A 96 -7.07 -15.50 -8.95
C TRP A 96 -5.82 -14.72 -8.48
N LEU A 97 -5.98 -13.97 -7.38
CA LEU A 97 -4.91 -13.26 -6.64
C LEU A 97 -4.28 -12.05 -7.33
N LEU A 98 -4.76 -11.61 -8.49
CA LEU A 98 -3.97 -10.86 -9.47
C LEU A 98 -3.37 -9.50 -9.06
N PHE A 99 -3.74 -8.99 -7.90
CA PHE A 99 -3.23 -7.75 -7.34
C PHE A 99 -3.20 -7.80 -5.81
N SER A 100 -3.13 -8.99 -5.20
CA SER A 100 -3.30 -9.14 -3.76
C SER A 100 -2.20 -8.39 -3.01
N PRO A 101 -2.51 -7.32 -2.27
CA PRO A 101 -1.53 -6.68 -1.45
C PRO A 101 -1.13 -7.62 -0.32
N HIS A 102 0.16 -7.91 -0.24
CA HIS A 102 0.67 -8.98 0.61
C HIS A 102 1.30 -8.47 1.91
N ASN A 103 2.01 -7.35 1.80
CA ASN A 103 2.65 -6.66 2.90
C ASN A 103 2.78 -5.19 2.50
N ALA A 104 2.84 -4.32 3.50
CA ALA A 104 3.24 -2.94 3.33
C ALA A 104 4.29 -2.62 4.39
N ASP A 105 5.16 -1.68 4.07
CA ASP A 105 5.90 -0.91 5.07
C ASP A 105 5.55 0.57 4.87
N HIS A 106 5.81 1.39 5.87
CA HIS A 106 5.44 2.79 5.87
C HIS A 106 6.55 3.66 6.45
N GLU A 107 6.67 4.87 5.90
CA GLU A 107 7.62 5.87 6.40
C GLU A 107 6.92 7.21 6.50
N ILE A 108 7.10 7.88 7.64
CA ILE A 108 6.77 9.29 7.83
C ILE A 108 8.07 10.08 7.78
N PHE A 109 8.29 10.80 6.69
CA PHE A 109 9.45 11.66 6.50
C PHE A 109 9.22 13.00 7.18
N GLN A 110 10.25 13.53 7.84
CA GLN A 110 10.25 14.92 8.26
C GLN A 110 10.54 15.83 7.05
N THR A 111 9.70 16.85 6.86
CA THR A 111 9.82 17.81 5.76
C THR A 111 9.85 19.26 6.25
N GLY A 112 9.98 20.23 5.34
CA GLY A 112 9.97 21.67 5.64
C GLY A 112 11.24 22.16 6.35
N LEU A 113 12.29 21.34 6.38
CA LEU A 113 13.58 21.70 6.95
C LEU A 113 14.46 22.42 5.92
N GLN A 114 15.27 23.36 6.41
CA GLN A 114 16.24 24.06 5.58
C GLN A 114 17.20 23.07 4.91
N ASN A 115 17.31 23.14 3.57
CA ASN A 115 18.13 22.25 2.73
C ASN A 115 17.63 20.80 2.64
N PHE A 116 16.34 20.55 2.85
CA PHE A 116 15.67 19.30 2.47
C PHE A 116 14.55 19.63 1.47
N PRO A 117 14.22 18.72 0.54
CA PRO A 117 13.05 18.91 -0.31
C PRO A 117 11.79 18.91 0.56
N ASP A 118 10.75 19.55 0.05
CA ASP A 118 9.42 19.45 0.61
C ASP A 118 8.47 18.86 -0.42
N ASN A 119 8.15 17.58 -0.22
CA ASN A 119 7.16 16.86 -1.03
C ASN A 119 5.80 16.76 -0.33
N SER A 120 5.65 17.38 0.84
CA SER A 120 4.38 17.37 1.57
C SER A 120 3.36 18.31 0.96
N HIS A 121 2.12 18.23 1.43
CA HIS A 121 1.08 19.21 1.08
C HIS A 121 1.12 20.45 1.98
N GLY A 122 2.32 20.96 2.26
CA GLY A 122 2.57 22.16 3.07
C GLY A 122 2.66 21.93 4.57
N GLY A 123 2.98 20.68 4.97
CA GLY A 123 3.12 20.25 6.36
C GLY A 123 4.56 20.21 6.86
N ALA A 124 4.75 19.55 8.01
CA ALA A 124 6.08 19.25 8.57
C ALA A 124 6.45 17.76 8.42
N TRP A 125 5.59 16.98 7.75
CA TRP A 125 5.81 15.58 7.44
C TRP A 125 5.22 15.22 6.08
N ASP A 126 5.76 14.17 5.46
CA ASP A 126 5.31 13.53 4.21
C ASP A 126 5.27 12.02 4.47
N GLY A 127 4.20 11.33 4.09
CA GLY A 127 3.96 9.94 4.50
C GLY A 127 3.77 9.00 3.32
N ARG A 128 4.40 7.83 3.37
CA ARG A 128 4.36 6.84 2.27
C ARG A 128 4.06 5.44 2.75
N ILE A 129 3.40 4.69 1.89
CA ILE A 129 3.14 3.25 2.02
C ILE A 129 3.84 2.54 0.87
N TYR A 130 4.76 1.63 1.17
CA TYR A 130 5.47 0.77 0.23
C TYR A 130 4.78 -0.59 0.22
N MET A 131 3.85 -0.79 -0.70
CA MET A 131 2.99 -1.96 -0.72
C MET A 131 3.52 -3.01 -1.70
N GLY A 132 3.95 -4.15 -1.16
CA GLY A 132 4.29 -5.34 -1.93
C GLY A 132 3.01 -6.08 -2.31
N ASN A 133 2.84 -6.33 -3.60
CA ASN A 133 1.68 -7.03 -4.14
C ASN A 133 2.11 -8.31 -4.86
N TYR A 134 1.28 -9.34 -4.73
CA TYR A 134 1.34 -10.46 -5.65
C TYR A 134 0.92 -10.02 -7.04
N HIS A 135 1.66 -10.48 -8.03
CA HIS A 135 1.42 -10.33 -9.47
C HIS A 135 1.45 -8.90 -10.02
N SER A 136 1.59 -7.88 -9.17
CA SER A 136 1.67 -6.47 -9.58
C SER A 136 2.82 -5.70 -8.94
N GLY A 137 3.73 -6.36 -8.22
CA GLY A 137 5.01 -5.76 -7.82
C GLY A 137 4.91 -4.80 -6.62
N LEU A 138 5.77 -3.78 -6.60
CA LEU A 138 5.76 -2.71 -5.60
C LEU A 138 4.88 -1.57 -6.07
N TRP A 139 4.05 -1.04 -5.17
CA TRP A 139 3.31 0.21 -5.34
C TRP A 139 3.61 1.16 -4.17
N VAL A 140 4.01 2.39 -4.47
CA VAL A 140 4.31 3.42 -3.48
C VAL A 140 3.17 4.43 -3.45
N ILE A 141 2.50 4.53 -2.31
CA ILE A 141 1.27 5.30 -2.13
C ILE A 141 1.54 6.47 -1.20
N ASP A 142 1.11 7.66 -1.59
CA ASP A 142 1.21 8.90 -0.83
C ASP A 142 0.04 9.03 0.16
N ILE A 143 0.37 9.08 1.46
CA ILE A 143 -0.60 9.13 2.56
C ILE A 143 -1.35 10.47 2.54
N GLU A 144 -0.66 11.59 2.33
CA GLU A 144 -1.28 12.91 2.37
C GLU A 144 -2.29 13.09 1.23
N SER A 145 -2.00 12.59 0.03
CA SER A 145 -2.94 12.59 -1.10
C SER A 145 -4.21 11.79 -0.79
N LEU A 146 -4.09 10.63 -0.12
CA LEU A 146 -5.25 9.87 0.34
C LEU A 146 -6.05 10.62 1.41
N MET A 147 -5.37 11.28 2.35
CA MET A 147 -6.01 12.07 3.39
C MET A 147 -6.79 13.27 2.82
N LEU A 148 -6.17 14.04 1.91
CA LEU A 148 -6.84 15.15 1.24
C LEU A 148 -8.06 14.69 0.44
N ALA A 149 -7.92 13.62 -0.35
CA ALA A 149 -9.03 13.05 -1.10
C ALA A 149 -10.19 12.57 -0.20
N GLY A 150 -9.88 12.08 1.00
CA GLY A 150 -10.87 11.71 2.01
C GLY A 150 -11.74 12.88 2.49
N LEU A 151 -11.21 14.11 2.46
CA LEU A 151 -11.92 15.33 2.87
C LEU A 151 -12.72 15.95 1.71
N GLU A 152 -12.13 16.03 0.53
CA GLU A 152 -12.70 16.75 -0.62
C GLU A 152 -13.74 15.90 -1.38
N GLY A 153 -13.64 14.57 -1.27
CA GLY A 153 -14.35 13.65 -2.14
C GLY A 153 -13.90 13.78 -3.60
N GLY A 154 -14.50 12.99 -4.51
CA GLY A 154 -14.19 13.11 -5.94
C GLY A 154 -14.13 11.78 -6.68
N ASN A 155 -13.47 11.80 -7.84
CA ASN A 155 -13.27 10.61 -8.66
C ASN A 155 -12.18 9.72 -8.03
N LYS A 156 -12.61 8.60 -7.45
CA LYS A 156 -11.70 7.65 -6.78
C LYS A 156 -10.62 7.11 -7.71
N THR A 157 -10.94 6.82 -8.97
CA THR A 157 -9.96 6.33 -9.94
C THR A 157 -8.84 7.35 -10.12
N GLN A 158 -9.18 8.64 -10.27
CA GLN A 158 -8.17 9.70 -10.39
C GLN A 158 -7.29 9.77 -9.13
N VAL A 159 -7.90 9.67 -7.94
CA VAL A 159 -7.17 9.65 -6.67
C VAL A 159 -6.21 8.45 -6.59
N HIS A 160 -6.60 7.26 -7.06
CA HIS A 160 -5.71 6.10 -7.06
C HIS A 160 -4.44 6.36 -7.89
N PHE A 161 -4.57 7.00 -9.05
CA PHE A 161 -3.42 7.44 -9.86
C PHE A 161 -2.61 8.53 -9.17
N ASP A 162 -3.27 9.59 -8.70
CA ASP A 162 -2.60 10.77 -8.13
C ASP A 162 -1.84 10.43 -6.84
N SER A 163 -2.39 9.51 -6.03
CA SER A 163 -1.73 9.02 -4.82
C SER A 163 -0.66 7.96 -5.09
N THR A 164 -0.52 7.44 -6.32
CA THR A 164 0.54 6.49 -6.67
C THR A 164 1.77 7.23 -7.18
N ILE A 165 2.77 7.40 -6.31
CA ILE A 165 3.98 8.19 -6.58
C ILE A 165 5.16 7.38 -7.11
N GLY A 166 5.02 6.06 -7.15
CA GLY A 166 6.02 5.16 -7.72
C GLY A 166 5.53 3.72 -7.80
N TYR A 167 6.12 2.94 -8.71
CA TYR A 167 5.87 1.50 -8.78
C TYR A 167 7.10 0.78 -9.35
N HIS A 168 7.20 -0.52 -9.08
CA HIS A 168 8.22 -1.39 -9.69
C HIS A 168 7.65 -2.77 -9.99
N LEU A 169 7.83 -3.21 -11.23
CA LEU A 169 7.51 -4.55 -11.70
C LEU A 169 8.81 -5.35 -11.89
N PRO A 170 9.10 -6.32 -11.01
CA PRO A 170 10.27 -7.19 -11.14
C PRO A 170 10.30 -7.96 -12.47
N HIS A 171 11.52 -8.29 -12.95
CA HIS A 171 11.77 -8.99 -14.21
C HIS A 171 10.79 -10.14 -14.49
N GLY A 172 9.91 -9.92 -15.46
CA GLY A 172 8.85 -10.81 -15.93
C GLY A 172 7.86 -9.97 -16.73
N ALA A 173 7.21 -10.57 -17.72
CA ALA A 173 6.03 -9.91 -18.29
C ALA A 173 4.86 -10.14 -17.32
N ASP A 174 4.09 -9.10 -17.04
CA ASP A 174 2.89 -9.22 -16.20
C ASP A 174 2.00 -10.33 -16.73
N GLY A 175 1.53 -11.20 -15.84
CA GLY A 175 0.69 -12.34 -16.24
C GLY A 175 1.41 -13.37 -17.11
N ALA A 176 2.74 -13.47 -17.03
CA ALA A 176 3.49 -14.59 -17.58
C ALA A 176 3.83 -15.63 -16.50
N PRO A 177 3.68 -16.94 -16.76
CA PRO A 177 4.13 -17.97 -15.83
C PRO A 177 5.67 -17.97 -15.77
N LEU A 178 6.25 -18.18 -14.60
CA LEU A 178 7.67 -18.44 -14.47
C LEU A 178 7.92 -19.94 -14.47
N ASP A 179 8.89 -20.40 -15.26
CA ASP A 179 9.39 -21.75 -15.14
C ASP A 179 10.15 -21.89 -13.80
N SER A 180 9.63 -22.73 -12.89
CA SER A 180 10.13 -22.89 -11.53
C SER A 180 10.25 -24.38 -11.20
N SER A 181 11.40 -24.78 -10.66
CA SER A 181 11.65 -26.18 -10.30
C SER A 181 11.08 -26.59 -8.93
N TYR A 182 10.54 -25.65 -8.15
CA TYR A 182 10.16 -25.89 -6.74
C TYR A 182 8.69 -25.63 -6.42
N TYR A 183 8.05 -24.74 -7.17
CA TYR A 183 6.67 -24.30 -6.95
C TYR A 183 6.03 -23.97 -8.28
N ASP A 184 4.77 -24.36 -8.46
CA ASP A 184 3.95 -23.92 -9.58
C ASP A 184 3.40 -22.52 -9.25
N PHE A 185 4.03 -21.51 -9.84
CA PHE A 185 3.70 -20.12 -9.63
C PHE A 185 2.91 -19.65 -10.84
N GLY A 186 1.61 -19.41 -10.67
CA GLY A 186 0.70 -19.07 -11.76
C GLY A 186 1.21 -17.92 -12.64
N TRP A 187 1.63 -16.80 -12.03
CA TRP A 187 1.98 -15.57 -12.77
C TRP A 187 3.05 -14.74 -12.04
N THR A 188 4.06 -14.19 -12.71
CA THR A 188 5.01 -13.25 -12.06
C THR A 188 4.57 -11.80 -12.17
N PRO A 189 5.05 -10.91 -11.26
CA PRO A 189 5.95 -11.11 -10.10
C PRO A 189 5.27 -11.65 -8.80
N PHE A 190 6.03 -12.12 -7.80
CA PHE A 190 5.50 -12.48 -6.47
C PHE A 190 6.24 -11.73 -5.35
N ILE A 191 5.99 -10.43 -5.19
CA ILE A 191 6.58 -9.67 -4.09
C ILE A 191 5.87 -10.06 -2.80
N TRP A 192 6.59 -10.77 -1.93
CA TRP A 192 6.12 -11.18 -0.62
C TRP A 192 6.24 -10.08 0.43
N ALA A 193 7.31 -9.29 0.36
CA ALA A 193 7.57 -8.20 1.29
C ALA A 193 8.21 -7.02 0.57
N ALA A 194 7.84 -5.82 1.03
CA ALA A 194 8.43 -4.55 0.65
C ALA A 194 8.76 -3.78 1.92
N GLU A 195 10.05 -3.67 2.23
CA GLU A 195 10.54 -3.07 3.48
C GLU A 195 11.34 -1.82 3.14
N HIS A 196 10.93 -0.66 3.63
CA HIS A 196 11.63 0.59 3.49
C HIS A 196 12.65 0.80 4.61
N TYR A 197 13.87 1.17 4.21
CA TYR A 197 14.92 1.51 5.17
C TYR A 197 15.87 2.54 4.58
N LYS A 198 15.86 3.74 5.18
CA LYS A 198 16.80 4.84 4.87
C LYS A 198 16.85 5.21 3.38
N GLY A 199 15.68 5.36 2.75
CA GLY A 199 15.55 5.78 1.36
C GLY A 199 15.78 4.67 0.34
N TYR A 200 15.77 3.41 0.77
CA TYR A 200 15.79 2.24 -0.08
C TYR A 200 14.62 1.32 0.30
N THR A 201 14.00 0.69 -0.69
CA THR A 201 12.98 -0.33 -0.48
C THR A 201 13.54 -1.68 -0.90
N TYR A 202 13.50 -2.65 0.00
CA TYR A 202 13.95 -4.02 -0.18
C TYR A 202 12.74 -4.88 -0.54
N LEU A 203 12.74 -5.46 -1.73
CA LEU A 203 11.63 -6.30 -2.20
C LEU A 203 12.05 -7.76 -2.21
N SER A 204 11.38 -8.58 -1.43
CA SER A 204 11.58 -10.02 -1.44
C SER A 204 10.60 -10.66 -2.41
N CYS A 205 11.07 -11.09 -3.58
CA CYS A 205 10.29 -11.89 -4.51
C CYS A 205 10.53 -13.38 -4.27
N ILE A 206 9.46 -14.15 -4.06
CA ILE A 206 9.57 -15.60 -3.82
C ILE A 206 10.21 -16.31 -5.03
N THR A 207 9.96 -15.80 -6.24
CA THR A 207 10.34 -16.45 -7.48
C THR A 207 11.68 -15.97 -8.03
N THR A 208 11.94 -14.67 -7.94
CA THR A 208 13.06 -14.02 -8.63
C THR A 208 14.10 -13.41 -7.69
N GLY A 209 13.92 -13.54 -6.38
CA GLY A 209 14.89 -13.15 -5.36
C GLY A 209 14.72 -11.72 -4.84
N LEU A 210 15.81 -11.13 -4.35
CA LEU A 210 15.82 -9.82 -3.70
C LEU A 210 16.05 -8.69 -4.71
N TYR A 211 15.23 -7.65 -4.64
CA TYR A 211 15.42 -6.38 -5.35
C TYR A 211 15.66 -5.27 -4.33
N ILE A 212 16.48 -4.30 -4.71
CA ILE A 212 16.67 -3.07 -3.93
C ILE A 212 16.36 -1.93 -4.88
N VAL A 213 15.29 -1.21 -4.56
CA VAL A 213 14.85 -0.05 -5.35
C VAL A 213 14.97 1.22 -4.50
N GLN A 214 15.03 2.36 -5.17
CA GLN A 214 15.04 3.67 -4.53
C GLN A 214 14.11 4.56 -5.35
N LEU A 215 13.16 5.20 -4.69
CA LEU A 215 12.31 6.21 -5.31
C LEU A 215 13.06 7.55 -5.28
N ASP A 216 13.11 8.25 -6.42
CA ASP A 216 13.96 9.43 -6.59
C ASP A 216 13.64 10.54 -5.59
N ILE A 217 12.35 10.69 -5.22
CA ILE A 217 11.90 11.70 -4.26
C ILE A 217 12.21 11.33 -2.80
N ASP A 218 12.65 10.10 -2.54
CA ASP A 218 13.04 9.59 -1.21
C ASP A 218 14.53 9.77 -0.97
N ALA A 219 15.32 9.74 -2.06
CA ALA A 219 16.77 9.82 -2.00
C ALA A 219 17.29 11.01 -1.15
N PRO A 220 16.65 12.20 -1.15
CA PRO A 220 17.07 13.31 -0.30
C PRO A 220 16.75 13.13 1.19
N TYR A 221 15.73 12.35 1.58
CA TYR A 221 15.45 12.13 3.00
C TYR A 221 16.53 11.27 3.69
N GLY A 222 17.30 10.50 2.91
CA GLY A 222 18.47 9.75 3.39
C GLY A 222 19.82 10.48 3.30
N LYS A 223 19.87 11.69 2.73
CA LYS A 223 21.12 12.44 2.47
C LYS A 223 20.88 13.95 2.60
N PRO A 224 21.58 14.68 3.50
CA PRO A 224 21.53 16.14 3.50
C PRO A 224 21.85 16.66 2.09
N LEU A 225 21.03 17.58 1.54
CA LEU A 225 21.36 18.21 0.27
C LEU A 225 22.72 18.91 0.43
N ALA A 226 23.64 18.68 -0.52
CA ALA A 226 24.95 19.30 -0.47
C ALA A 226 24.82 20.82 -0.39
N SER A 227 25.51 21.41 0.61
CA SER A 227 25.59 22.86 0.86
C SER A 227 26.27 23.62 -0.27
#